data_AF-A0A8D6VW86-F1
#
_entry.id   AF-A0A8D6VW86-F1
#
_cell.length_a   1.000
_cell.length_b   1.000
_cell.length_c   1.000
_cell.angle_alpha   90.00
_cell.angle_beta   90.00
_cell.angle_gamma   90.00
#
_symmetry.space_group_name_H-M   'P 1'
#
loop_
_entity.id
_entity.type
_entity.pdbx_description
1 polymer ?
#
loop_
_entity_poly.entity_id
_entity_poly.type
_entity_poly.pdbx_seq_one_letter_code
_entity_poly.pdbx_strand_id
1 'polypeptide(L)'
;MWIDGDPIQKIFYQESEWQYVPKKSTHFPDYLQKVEYDDMEEREIKNNLTKSHACIKFSPRDIRYIFVKEDSDIPDVVNFIMSELDQYSGSDQKILTARVLSLEALAGDL
;
A
#
# COMPACT_ATOMS: atom_id res chain seq x y z
N MET A 1 -12.33 13.12 -4.64
CA MET A 1 -11.86 12.08 -3.68
C MET A 1 -11.71 12.75 -2.32
N TRP A 2 -11.86 12.02 -1.22
CA TRP A 2 -11.55 12.55 0.11
C TRP A 2 -10.19 12.04 0.55
N ILE A 3 -9.25 12.93 0.88
CA ILE A 3 -7.93 12.58 1.45
C ILE A 3 -7.76 13.42 2.71
N ASP A 4 -7.41 12.78 3.83
CA ASP A 4 -7.24 13.41 5.14
C ASP A 4 -8.43 14.28 5.60
N GLY A 5 -9.64 13.92 5.17
CA GLY A 5 -10.87 14.63 5.52
C GLY A 5 -11.22 15.81 4.60
N ASP A 6 -10.38 16.13 3.60
CA ASP A 6 -10.63 17.21 2.65
C ASP A 6 -11.08 16.69 1.28
N PRO A 7 -12.11 17.31 0.65
CA PRO A 7 -12.53 16.97 -0.69
C PRO A 7 -11.56 17.56 -1.70
N ILE A 8 -10.75 16.69 -2.32
CA ILE A 8 -9.83 17.09 -3.38
C ILE A 8 -10.38 16.75 -4.77
N GLN A 9 -10.23 17.70 -5.68
CA GLN A 9 -10.48 17.49 -7.10
C GLN A 9 -9.28 16.76 -7.71
N LYS A 10 -9.39 15.44 -7.81
CA LYS A 10 -8.43 14.59 -8.50
C LYS A 10 -9.06 13.95 -9.72
N ILE A 11 -8.25 13.77 -10.76
CA ILE A 11 -8.60 12.96 -11.92
C ILE A 11 -8.24 11.51 -11.59
N PHE A 12 -9.24 10.69 -11.29
CA PHE A 12 -9.06 9.27 -10.93
C PHE A 12 -8.17 8.50 -11.92
N TYR A 13 -8.30 8.79 -13.22
CA TYR A 13 -7.48 8.16 -14.27
C TYR A 13 -5.99 8.52 -14.24
N GLN A 14 -5.60 9.59 -13.52
CA GLN A 14 -4.21 9.98 -13.33
C GLN A 14 -3.60 9.31 -12.10
N GLU A 15 -4.39 8.62 -11.29
CA GLU A 15 -3.87 7.85 -10.18
C GLU A 15 -3.22 6.58 -10.72
N SER A 16 -1.93 6.41 -10.43
CA SER A 16 -1.21 5.16 -10.73
C SER A 16 -1.53 4.11 -9.67
N GLU A 17 -2.81 3.88 -9.42
CA GLU A 17 -3.28 2.86 -8.49
C GLU A 17 -3.40 1.53 -9.23
N TRP A 18 -2.80 0.50 -8.65
CA TRP A 18 -2.95 -0.87 -9.09
C TRP A 18 -4.07 -1.50 -8.26
N GLN A 19 -5.13 -1.96 -8.93
CA GLN A 19 -6.18 -2.73 -8.28
C GLN A 19 -5.96 -4.20 -8.59
N TYR A 20 -5.67 -4.98 -7.56
CA TYR A 20 -5.62 -6.42 -7.68
C TYR A 20 -6.97 -7.02 -7.33
N VAL A 21 -7.54 -7.75 -8.28
CA VAL A 21 -8.73 -8.56 -8.05
C VAL A 21 -8.28 -10.00 -7.81
N PRO A 22 -8.52 -10.56 -6.62
CA PRO A 22 -8.26 -11.97 -6.36
C PRO A 22 -8.90 -12.88 -7.40
N LYS A 23 -8.18 -13.95 -7.77
CA LYS A 23 -8.79 -15.02 -8.58
C LYS A 23 -9.86 -15.74 -7.76
N LYS A 24 -10.81 -16.36 -8.47
CA LYS A 24 -11.85 -17.21 -7.88
C LYS A 24 -11.23 -18.23 -6.93
N SER A 25 -11.85 -18.41 -5.78
CA SER A 25 -11.37 -19.25 -4.70
C SER A 25 -12.52 -20.04 -4.08
N THR A 26 -12.23 -21.21 -3.54
CA THR A 26 -13.19 -21.96 -2.71
C THR A 26 -13.27 -21.43 -1.28
N HIS A 27 -12.37 -20.52 -0.89
CA HIS A 27 -12.26 -20.00 0.48
C HIS A 27 -13.14 -18.77 0.75
N PHE A 28 -13.55 -18.05 -0.30
CA PHE A 28 -14.35 -16.84 -0.19
C PHE A 28 -15.19 -16.63 -1.46
N PRO A 29 -16.36 -15.97 -1.37
CA PRO A 29 -17.19 -15.72 -2.53
C PRO A 29 -16.63 -14.60 -3.42
N ASP A 30 -17.00 -14.60 -4.70
CA ASP A 30 -16.59 -13.57 -5.67
C ASP A 30 -17.20 -12.18 -5.35
N TYR A 31 -18.35 -12.15 -4.65
CA TYR A 31 -19.07 -10.95 -4.25
C TYR A 31 -19.93 -11.23 -3.01
N LEU A 32 -20.35 -10.18 -2.32
CA LEU A 32 -21.33 -10.24 -1.23
C LEU A 32 -22.67 -9.68 -1.70
N GLN A 33 -23.78 -10.27 -1.28
CA GLN A 33 -25.08 -9.64 -1.41
C GLN A 33 -25.19 -8.45 -0.44
N LYS A 34 -26.08 -7.51 -0.74
CA LYS A 34 -26.26 -6.31 0.08
C LYS A 34 -26.52 -6.62 1.55
N VAL A 35 -27.36 -7.62 1.83
CA VAL A 35 -27.70 -8.02 3.21
C VAL A 35 -26.46 -8.51 3.96
N GLU A 36 -25.60 -9.28 3.31
CA GLU A 36 -24.35 -9.78 3.90
C GLU A 36 -23.30 -8.66 4.06
N TYR A 37 -23.29 -7.68 3.16
CA TYR A 37 -22.36 -6.54 3.21
C TYR A 37 -22.74 -5.52 4.29
N ASP A 38 -24.05 -5.28 4.46
CA ASP A 38 -24.57 -4.33 5.45
C ASP A 38 -24.46 -4.90 6.88
N ASP A 39 -24.32 -6.22 7.02
CA ASP A 39 -23.97 -6.89 8.27
C ASP A 39 -22.47 -6.77 8.55
N MET A 40 -22.13 -6.14 9.67
CA MET A 40 -20.73 -5.85 10.03
C MET A 40 -19.94 -7.12 10.37
N GLU A 41 -20.56 -8.10 11.02
CA GLU A 41 -19.88 -9.32 11.47
C GLU A 41 -19.59 -10.22 10.27
N GLU A 42 -20.58 -10.44 9.40
CA GLU A 42 -20.39 -11.18 8.15
C GLU A 42 -19.34 -10.52 7.28
N ARG A 43 -19.41 -9.19 7.07
CA ARG A 43 -18.41 -8.48 6.28
C ARG A 43 -17.00 -8.66 6.82
N GLU A 44 -16.81 -8.59 8.13
CA GLU A 44 -15.50 -8.76 8.76
C GLU A 44 -14.97 -10.21 8.61
N ILE A 45 -15.84 -11.21 8.71
CA ILE A 45 -15.48 -12.61 8.45
C ILE A 45 -14.96 -12.76 7.01
N LYS A 46 -15.66 -12.21 6.02
CA LYS A 46 -15.27 -12.31 4.60
C LYS A 46 -14.00 -11.52 4.28
N ASN A 47 -13.80 -10.37 4.92
CA ASN A 47 -12.55 -9.61 4.84
C ASN A 47 -11.37 -10.43 5.39
N ASN A 48 -11.55 -11.11 6.52
CA ASN A 48 -10.49 -11.94 7.10
C ASN A 48 -10.17 -13.18 6.25
N LEU A 49 -11.18 -13.79 5.61
CA LEU A 49 -10.97 -14.88 4.65
C LEU A 49 -10.18 -14.43 3.42
N THR A 50 -10.57 -13.31 2.79
CA THR A 50 -9.85 -12.76 1.64
C THR A 50 -8.44 -12.32 2.02
N LYS A 51 -8.24 -11.69 3.19
CA LYS A 51 -6.92 -11.34 3.73
C LYS A 51 -6.03 -12.58 3.92
N SER A 52 -6.58 -13.68 4.41
CA SER A 52 -5.80 -14.90 4.69
C SER A 52 -5.44 -15.68 3.42
N HIS A 53 -6.32 -15.68 2.42
CA HIS A 53 -6.21 -16.55 1.25
C HIS A 53 -5.84 -15.83 -0.06
N ALA A 54 -5.98 -14.51 -0.13
CA ALA A 54 -5.81 -13.75 -1.37
C ALA A 54 -5.02 -12.45 -1.22
N CYS A 55 -4.51 -12.12 -0.03
CA CYS A 55 -3.65 -10.96 0.15
C CYS A 55 -2.38 -11.11 -0.68
N ILE A 56 -2.05 -10.07 -1.44
CA ILE A 56 -0.80 -10.02 -2.20
C ILE A 56 0.36 -9.90 -1.24
N LYS A 57 1.36 -10.72 -1.48
CA LYS A 57 2.62 -10.66 -0.75
C LYS A 57 3.62 -9.92 -1.61
N PHE A 58 4.26 -8.92 -1.05
CA PHE A 58 5.43 -8.27 -1.61
C PHE A 58 6.55 -8.30 -0.58
N SER A 59 7.78 -8.30 -1.09
CA SER A 59 9.00 -8.21 -0.32
C SER A 59 9.68 -6.87 -0.59
N PRO A 60 10.63 -6.45 0.26
CA PRO A 60 11.48 -5.29 0.01
C PRO A 60 12.04 -5.21 -1.42
N ARG A 61 12.35 -6.37 -2.02
CA ARG A 61 12.97 -6.46 -3.35
C ARG A 61 12.01 -6.08 -4.47
N ASP A 62 10.71 -6.26 -4.28
CA ASP A 62 9.66 -5.97 -5.26
C ASP A 62 9.38 -4.45 -5.39
N ILE A 63 9.78 -3.66 -4.39
CA ILE A 63 9.57 -2.20 -4.36
C ILE A 63 10.65 -1.52 -5.19
N ARG A 64 10.31 -0.73 -6.22
CA ARG A 64 11.34 -0.04 -7.03
C ARG A 64 11.72 1.33 -6.47
N TYR A 65 10.73 2.08 -5.99
CA TYR A 65 10.88 3.45 -5.52
C TYR A 65 9.93 3.69 -4.34
N ILE A 66 10.35 4.54 -3.42
CA ILE A 66 9.53 5.10 -2.35
C ILE A 66 9.65 6.61 -2.49
N PHE A 67 8.56 7.28 -2.82
CA PHE A 67 8.57 8.73 -2.99
C PHE A 67 8.12 9.43 -1.71
N VAL A 68 8.89 10.42 -1.28
CA VAL A 68 8.53 11.38 -0.24
C VAL A 68 8.37 12.77 -0.84
N LYS A 69 7.73 13.69 -0.12
CA LYS A 69 7.42 15.00 -0.69
C LYS A 69 8.67 15.88 -0.76
N GLU A 70 9.35 16.02 0.37
CA GLU A 70 10.51 16.90 0.56
C GLU A 70 11.73 16.09 1.06
N ASP A 71 12.95 16.59 0.85
CA ASP A 71 14.16 15.89 1.33
C ASP A 71 14.18 15.72 2.86
N SER A 72 13.54 16.65 3.56
CA SER A 72 13.35 16.65 5.01
C SER A 72 12.53 15.46 5.52
N ASP A 73 11.71 14.84 4.67
CA ASP A 73 10.88 13.68 5.03
C ASP A 73 11.65 12.34 4.93
N ILE A 74 12.80 12.31 4.25
CA ILE A 74 13.59 11.10 4.04
C ILE A 74 13.99 10.44 5.38
N PRO A 75 14.53 11.17 6.38
CA PRO A 75 14.96 10.57 7.63
C PRO A 75 13.86 9.80 8.36
N ASP A 76 12.62 10.30 8.35
CA ASP A 76 11.50 9.67 9.05
C ASP A 76 11.12 8.32 8.40
N VAL A 77 11.08 8.28 7.07
CA VAL A 77 10.85 7.02 6.33
C VAL A 77 12.00 6.03 6.54
N VAL A 78 13.24 6.52 6.55
CA VAL A 78 14.41 5.66 6.81
C VAL A 78 14.38 5.10 8.23
N ASN A 79 14.05 5.92 9.21
CA ASN A 79 13.90 5.48 10.60
C ASN A 79 12.83 4.39 10.72
N PHE A 80 11.67 4.59 10.07
CA PHE A 80 10.60 3.59 10.02
C PHE A 80 11.08 2.26 9.40
N ILE A 81 11.80 2.30 8.28
CA ILE A 81 12.35 1.09 7.64
C ILE A 81 13.32 0.36 8.58
N MET A 82 14.09 1.08 9.39
CA MET A 82 15.09 0.48 10.28
C MET A 82 14.50 0.00 11.61
N SER A 83 13.42 0.64 12.12
CA SER A 83 12.81 0.29 13.41
C SER A 83 11.65 -0.68 13.29
N GLU A 84 10.78 -0.52 12.30
CA GLU A 84 9.50 -1.24 12.21
C GLU A 84 9.52 -2.43 11.24
N LEU A 85 10.58 -2.56 10.44
CA LEU A 85 10.72 -3.62 9.44
C LEU A 85 11.84 -4.61 9.80
N ASP A 86 12.05 -4.86 11.10
CA ASP A 86 13.09 -5.72 11.66
C ASP A 86 12.95 -7.21 11.27
N GLN A 87 11.77 -7.62 10.81
CA GLN A 87 11.53 -8.95 10.24
C GLN A 87 12.28 -9.19 8.92
N TYR A 88 12.77 -8.15 8.25
CA TYR A 88 13.56 -8.25 7.02
C TYR A 88 15.05 -8.14 7.31
N SER A 89 15.87 -8.72 6.43
CA SER A 89 17.33 -8.67 6.60
C SER A 89 17.85 -7.24 6.55
N GLY A 90 18.92 -6.93 7.28
CA GLY A 90 19.56 -5.61 7.22
C GLY A 90 20.04 -5.24 5.80
N SER A 91 20.32 -6.22 4.94
CA SER A 91 20.56 -5.98 3.51
C SER A 91 19.31 -5.50 2.76
N ASP A 92 18.16 -6.12 3.01
CA ASP A 92 16.90 -5.74 2.35
C ASP A 92 16.41 -4.37 2.84
N GLN A 93 16.58 -4.07 4.13
CA GLN A 93 16.30 -2.74 4.68
C GLN A 93 17.15 -1.67 4.01
N LYS A 94 18.47 -1.89 3.87
CA LYS A 94 19.37 -0.96 3.16
C LYS A 94 18.97 -0.75 1.70
N ILE A 95 18.52 -1.80 1.01
CA ILE A 95 18.01 -1.68 -0.36
C ILE A 95 16.77 -0.79 -0.39
N LEU A 96 15.84 -0.93 0.56
CA LEU A 96 14.66 -0.06 0.64
C LEU A 96 15.03 1.39 0.94
N THR A 97 15.93 1.62 1.91
CA THR A 97 16.45 2.96 2.22
C THR A 97 17.05 3.63 0.98
N ALA A 98 17.82 2.90 0.17
CA ALA A 98 18.40 3.41 -1.07
C ALA A 98 17.37 3.69 -2.19
N ARG A 99 16.11 3.26 -2.02
CA ARG A 99 15.01 3.49 -2.95
C ARG A 99 14.11 4.65 -2.54
N VAL A 100 14.40 5.33 -1.42
CA VAL A 100 13.69 6.52 -0.97
C VAL A 100 14.19 7.74 -1.75
N LEU A 101 13.28 8.48 -2.37
CA LEU A 101 13.56 9.65 -3.22
C LEU A 101 12.54 10.75 -2.91
N SER A 102 12.96 12.01 -2.89
CA SER A 102 12.01 13.13 -2.79
C SER A 102 11.48 13.54 -4.17
N LEU A 103 10.22 13.97 -4.19
CA LEU A 103 9.63 14.61 -5.36
C LEU A 103 10.25 15.99 -5.61
N GLU A 104 10.69 16.67 -4.56
CA GLU A 104 11.46 17.92 -4.62
C GLU A 104 12.72 17.78 -5.50
N ALA A 105 13.55 16.75 -5.26
CA ALA A 105 14.74 16.51 -6.05
C ALA A 105 14.41 16.20 -7.52
N LEU A 106 13.38 15.39 -7.77
CA LEU A 106 12.95 15.04 -9.14
C LEU A 106 12.41 16.25 -9.91
N ALA A 107 11.74 17.18 -9.23
CA ALA A 107 11.24 18.39 -9.87
C ALA A 107 12.36 19.35 -10.28
N GLY A 108 13.50 19.34 -9.58
CA GLY A 108 14.69 20.13 -9.94
C GLY A 108 15.45 19.61 -11.17
N ASP A 109 15.25 18.33 -11.53
CA ASP A 109 15.93 17.67 -12.65
C ASP A 109 15.15 17.72 -13.99
N LEU A 110 13.90 18.21 -13.97
CA LEU A 110 13.02 18.39 -15.14
C LEU A 110 13.13 19.80 -15.75
#